data_AF-K6YCE8-F1
#
_entry.id   AF-K6YCE8-F1
#
_cell.length_a   1.000
_cell.length_b   1.000
_cell.length_c   1.000
_cell.angle_alpha   90.00
_cell.angle_beta   90.00
_cell.angle_gamma   90.00
#
_symmetry.space_group_name_H-M   'P 1'
#
loop_
_entity.id
_entity.type
_entity.pdbx_description
1 polymer ?
#
loop_
_entity_poly.entity_id
_entity_poly.type
_entity_poly.pdbx_seq_one_letter_code
_entity_poly.pdbx_strand_id
1 'polypeptide(L)'
;MPFIMLPFLMLWETVSYFEGISFFIQYSAIILSFLGGVLWFDGIHNNRTPLFLYLSMIPLLTAWLGVIWLPPLLSLIILAAAFIVLIVYEFTLSSLAIWYRSLRIRLTAITIGCHLMIIWLICSTN
;
A
#
# COMPACT_ATOMS: atom_id res chain seq x y z
N MET A 1 3.88 -4.38 13.57
CA MET A 1 3.44 -3.72 12.31
C MET A 1 2.49 -4.67 11.59
N PRO A 2 1.22 -4.29 11.33
CA PRO A 2 0.19 -5.20 10.83
C PRO A 2 0.58 -5.98 9.55
N PHE A 3 1.40 -5.37 8.68
CA PHE A 3 2.00 -6.05 7.53
C PHE A 3 2.76 -7.33 7.86
N ILE A 4 3.52 -7.35 8.96
CA ILE A 4 4.28 -8.53 9.40
C ILE A 4 3.40 -9.47 10.22
N MET A 5 2.52 -8.88 11.04
CA MET A 5 1.70 -9.63 11.99
C MET A 5 0.68 -10.53 11.27
N LEU A 6 0.00 -10.03 10.24
CA LEU A 6 -1.08 -10.78 9.57
C LEU A 6 -0.60 -12.04 8.84
N PRO A 7 0.45 -12.01 7.99
CA PRO A 7 0.99 -13.23 7.39
C PRO A 7 1.47 -14.25 8.43
N PHE A 8 2.04 -13.77 9.54
CA PHE A 8 2.51 -14.61 10.64
C PHE A 8 1.35 -15.31 11.37
N LEU A 9 0.29 -14.57 11.70
CA LEU A 9 -0.92 -15.11 12.32
C LEU A 9 -1.62 -16.15 11.42
N MET A 10 -1.59 -15.94 10.10
CA MET A 10 -2.10 -16.92 9.13
C MET A 10 -1.25 -18.20 9.11
N LEU A 11 0.08 -18.09 9.15
CA LEU A 11 0.97 -19.27 9.20
C LEU A 11 0.80 -20.11 10.47
N TRP A 12 0.44 -19.47 11.59
CA TRP A 12 0.15 -20.16 12.85
C TRP A 12 -1.29 -20.64 12.98
N GLU A 13 -2.11 -20.51 11.92
CA GLU A 13 -3.52 -20.89 11.90
C GLU A 13 -4.37 -20.24 13.01
N THR A 14 -3.90 -19.11 13.55
CA THR A 14 -4.64 -18.35 14.58
C THR A 14 -5.80 -17.54 14.02
N VAL A 15 -5.75 -17.23 12.72
CA VAL A 15 -6.77 -16.51 11.97
C VAL A 15 -7.04 -17.28 10.69
N SER A 16 -8.29 -17.35 10.27
CA SER A 16 -8.64 -18.01 9.01
C SER A 16 -7.98 -17.30 7.82
N TYR A 17 -7.65 -18.05 6.77
CA TYR A 17 -7.05 -17.47 5.56
C TYR A 17 -7.91 -16.34 4.97
N PHE A 18 -9.23 -16.52 4.97
CA PHE A 18 -10.17 -15.53 4.45
C PHE A 18 -10.13 -14.20 5.23
N GLU A 19 -10.16 -14.26 6.56
CA GLU A 19 -10.08 -13.07 7.41
C GLU A 19 -8.70 -12.41 7.33
N GLY A 20 -7.64 -13.22 7.37
CA GLY A 20 -6.25 -12.72 7.28
C GLY A 20 -6.00 -11.94 5.99
N ILE A 21 -6.43 -12.48 4.85
CA ILE A 21 -6.33 -11.80 3.55
C ILE A 21 -7.18 -10.52 3.54
N SER A 22 -8.41 -10.58 4.04
CA SER A 22 -9.30 -9.42 4.07
C SER A 22 -8.73 -8.27 4.92
N PHE A 23 -8.24 -8.57 6.13
CA PHE A 23 -7.62 -7.58 7.00
C PHE A 23 -6.33 -7.01 6.39
N PHE A 24 -5.55 -7.85 5.70
CA PHE A 24 -4.33 -7.39 5.05
C PHE A 24 -4.61 -6.43 3.91
N ILE A 25 -5.60 -6.73 3.07
CA ILE A 25 -6.04 -5.85 1.97
C ILE A 25 -6.56 -4.52 2.53
N GLN A 26 -7.40 -4.56 3.57
CA GLN A 26 -7.93 -3.34 4.22
C GLN A 26 -6.81 -2.47 4.81
N TYR A 27 -5.87 -3.08 5.53
CA TYR A 27 -4.74 -2.34 6.10
C TYR A 27 -3.84 -1.75 5.00
N SER A 28 -3.61 -2.49 3.92
CA SER A 28 -2.85 -2.02 2.77
C SER A 28 -3.50 -0.80 2.12
N ALA A 29 -4.83 -0.84 1.96
CA ALA A 29 -5.61 0.28 1.46
C ALA A 29 -5.52 1.52 2.37
N ILE A 30 -5.60 1.34 3.70
CA ILE A 30 -5.46 2.43 4.67
C ILE A 30 -4.09 3.11 4.54
N ILE A 31 -3.01 2.32 4.48
CA ILE A 31 -1.66 2.87 4.37
C ILE A 31 -1.44 3.56 3.01
N LEU A 32 -1.92 2.97 1.91
CA LEU A 32 -1.82 3.58 0.59
C LEU A 32 -2.58 4.93 0.54
N SER A 33 -3.75 4.99 1.17
CA SER A 33 -4.56 6.20 1.32
C SER A 33 -3.85 7.29 2.12
N PHE A 34 -3.23 6.91 3.24
CA PHE A 34 -2.43 7.83 4.06
C PHE A 34 -1.28 8.45 3.26
N LEU A 35 -0.60 7.67 2.44
CA LEU A 35 0.50 8.16 1.61
C LEU A 35 0.05 9.08 0.49
N GLY A 36 -1.13 8.85 -0.09
CA GLY A 36 -1.77 9.84 -0.97
C GLY A 36 -2.02 11.17 -0.25
N GLY A 37 -2.46 11.11 1.01
CA GLY A 37 -2.58 12.27 1.88
C GLY A 37 -1.26 13.03 2.13
N VAL A 38 -0.14 12.31 2.27
CA VAL A 38 1.19 12.94 2.39
C VAL A 38 1.56 13.72 1.13
N LEU A 39 1.31 13.15 -0.05
CA LEU A 39 1.51 13.87 -1.32
C LEU A 39 0.61 15.09 -1.43
N TRP A 40 -0.67 14.96 -1.07
CA TRP A 40 -1.60 16.09 -1.09
C TRP A 40 -1.14 17.23 -0.17
N PHE A 41 -0.66 16.89 1.03
CA PHE A 41 -0.10 17.85 1.98
C PHE A 41 1.17 18.52 1.42
N ASP A 42 2.10 17.77 0.82
CA ASP A 42 3.26 18.35 0.11
C ASP A 42 2.82 19.32 -0.99
N GLY A 43 1.75 18.98 -1.71
CA GLY A 43 1.16 19.82 -2.75
C GLY A 43 0.67 21.16 -2.23
N ILE A 44 -0.03 21.18 -1.09
CA ILE A 44 -0.48 22.41 -0.44
C ILE A 44 0.70 23.21 0.08
N HIS A 45 1.60 22.56 0.83
CA HIS A 45 2.72 23.24 1.47
C HIS A 45 3.65 23.92 0.47
N ASN A 46 3.87 23.29 -0.68
CA ASN A 46 4.75 23.81 -1.73
C ASN A 46 3.98 24.56 -2.84
N ASN A 47 2.71 24.92 -2.64
CA ASN A 47 1.85 25.62 -3.61
C ASN A 47 1.91 25.00 -5.03
N ARG A 48 1.85 23.67 -5.12
CA ARG A 48 1.86 22.95 -6.39
C ARG A 48 0.55 23.16 -7.15
N THR A 49 0.53 22.75 -8.42
CA THR A 49 -0.64 22.93 -9.29
C THR A 49 -1.86 22.16 -8.77
N PRO A 50 -3.09 22.63 -9.07
CA PRO A 50 -4.31 21.89 -8.72
C PRO A 50 -4.32 20.46 -9.28
N LEU A 51 -3.76 20.25 -10.48
CA LEU A 51 -3.61 18.92 -11.08
C LEU A 51 -2.81 17.97 -10.19
N PHE A 52 -1.72 18.43 -9.58
CA PHE A 52 -0.94 17.63 -8.64
C PHE A 52 -1.78 17.16 -7.45
N LEU A 53 -2.62 18.06 -6.90
CA LEU A 53 -3.52 17.72 -5.80
C LEU A 53 -4.54 16.65 -6.22
N TYR A 54 -5.12 16.74 -7.42
CA TYR A 54 -6.01 15.69 -7.93
C TYR A 54 -5.30 14.35 -8.12
N LEU A 55 -4.07 14.36 -8.67
CA LEU A 55 -3.28 13.14 -8.85
C LEU A 55 -2.88 12.50 -7.51
N SER A 56 -2.64 13.30 -6.47
CA SER A 56 -2.34 12.79 -5.12
C SER A 56 -3.51 12.04 -4.46
N MET A 57 -4.74 12.19 -4.98
CA MET A 57 -5.91 11.43 -4.54
C MET A 57 -6.05 10.07 -5.22
N ILE A 58 -5.32 9.82 -6.32
CA ILE A 58 -5.40 8.52 -7.03
C ILE A 58 -5.07 7.35 -6.11
N PRO A 59 -4.00 7.37 -5.27
CA PRO A 59 -3.71 6.27 -4.36
C PRO A 59 -4.86 5.92 -3.41
N LEU A 60 -5.59 6.93 -2.90
CA LEU A 60 -6.78 6.76 -2.06
C LEU A 60 -7.92 6.07 -2.83
N LEU A 61 -8.19 6.50 -4.07
CA LEU A 61 -9.24 5.90 -4.89
C LEU A 61 -8.88 4.47 -5.29
N THR A 62 -7.62 4.22 -5.68
CA THR A 62 -7.13 2.86 -5.98
C THR A 62 -7.23 1.95 -4.76
N ALA A 63 -6.87 2.45 -3.58
CA ALA A 63 -6.99 1.73 -2.33
C ALA A 63 -8.44 1.29 -2.05
N TRP A 64 -9.38 2.24 -2.13
CA TRP A 64 -10.79 1.99 -1.88
C TRP A 64 -11.41 1.04 -2.90
N LEU A 65 -11.15 1.25 -4.20
CA LEU A 65 -11.64 0.38 -5.27
C LEU A 65 -11.09 -1.03 -5.14
N GLY A 66 -9.83 -1.18 -4.73
CA GLY A 66 -9.20 -2.48 -4.53
C GLY A 66 -9.82 -3.31 -3.40
N VAL A 67 -10.39 -2.67 -2.38
CA VAL A 67 -11.07 -3.36 -1.28
C VAL A 67 -12.47 -3.84 -1.70
N ILE A 68 -13.23 -3.01 -2.43
CA ILE A 68 -14.67 -3.25 -2.62
C ILE A 68 -14.98 -4.06 -3.89
N TRP A 69 -14.23 -3.87 -4.96
CA TRP A 69 -14.64 -4.33 -6.29
C TRP A 69 -13.81 -5.47 -6.85
N LEU A 70 -12.65 -5.76 -6.27
CA LEU A 70 -11.69 -6.69 -6.84
C LEU A 70 -11.64 -8.03 -6.08
N PRO A 71 -11.41 -9.15 -6.79
CA PRO A 71 -11.12 -10.41 -6.13
C PRO A 71 -9.76 -10.33 -5.39
N PRO A 72 -9.58 -11.09 -4.30
CA PRO A 72 -8.46 -10.88 -3.37
C PRO A 72 -7.07 -10.88 -4.02
N LEU A 73 -6.83 -11.82 -4.95
CA LEU A 73 -5.55 -11.91 -5.66
C LEU A 73 -5.27 -10.63 -6.47
N LEU A 74 -6.28 -10.11 -7.16
CA LEU A 74 -6.15 -8.90 -7.98
C LEU A 74 -6.00 -7.65 -7.11
N SER A 75 -6.71 -7.58 -5.98
CA SER A 75 -6.52 -6.52 -4.97
C SER A 75 -5.09 -6.46 -4.48
N LEU A 76 -4.50 -7.60 -4.12
CA LEU A 76 -3.10 -7.67 -3.65
C LEU A 76 -2.12 -7.21 -4.72
N ILE A 77 -2.29 -7.65 -5.97
CA ILE A 77 -1.42 -7.25 -7.08
C ILE A 77 -1.50 -5.75 -7.33
N ILE A 78 -2.71 -5.19 -7.41
CA ILE A 78 -2.91 -3.76 -7.69
C ILE A 78 -2.40 -2.89 -6.54
N LEU A 79 -2.67 -3.26 -5.28
CA LEU A 79 -2.16 -2.53 -4.12
C LEU A 79 -0.64 -2.55 -4.05
N ALA A 80 -0.01 -3.72 -4.29
CA ALA A 80 1.44 -3.84 -4.35
C ALA A 80 2.04 -2.96 -5.46
N ALA A 81 1.46 -2.99 -6.67
CA ALA A 81 1.89 -2.14 -7.78
C ALA A 81 1.74 -0.65 -7.44
N ALA A 82 0.64 -0.26 -6.80
CA ALA A 82 0.40 1.12 -6.40
C ALA A 82 1.43 1.62 -5.38
N PHE A 83 1.85 0.80 -4.41
CA PHE A 83 2.95 1.14 -3.50
C PHE A 83 4.27 1.40 -4.23
N ILE A 84 4.59 0.59 -5.25
CA ILE A 84 5.80 0.74 -6.06
C ILE A 84 5.73 2.02 -6.90
N VAL A 85 4.62 2.24 -7.61
CA VAL A 85 4.41 3.46 -8.40
C VAL A 85 4.51 4.70 -7.52
N LEU A 86 3.93 4.66 -6.32
CA LEU A 86 3.92 5.78 -5.41
C LEU A 86 5.33 6.11 -4.90
N ILE A 87 6.13 5.11 -4.49
CA ILE A 87 7.49 5.39 -4.03
C ILE A 87 8.37 5.92 -5.18
N VAL A 88 8.23 5.37 -6.40
CA VAL A 88 8.94 5.88 -7.59
C VAL A 88 8.58 7.34 -7.85
N TYR A 89 7.29 7.69 -7.73
CA TYR A 89 6.84 9.07 -7.86
C TYR A 89 7.43 9.98 -6.77
N GLU A 90 7.45 9.54 -5.50
CA GLU A 90 8.05 10.29 -4.39
C GLU A 90 9.54 10.61 -4.63
N PHE A 91 10.29 9.77 -5.34
CA PHE A 91 11.69 10.06 -5.70
C PHE A 91 11.85 11.25 -6.66
N THR A 92 10.83 11.56 -7.46
CA THR A 92 10.84 12.73 -8.35
C THR A 92 10.64 14.04 -7.59
N LEU A 93 10.18 13.99 -6.34
CA LEU A 93 9.87 15.16 -5.53
C LEU A 93 11.07 15.57 -4.67
N SER A 94 11.73 16.67 -5.01
CA SER A 94 12.86 17.20 -4.22
C SER A 94 12.45 17.72 -2.84
N SER A 95 11.19 18.12 -2.66
CA SER A 95 10.63 18.69 -1.42
C SER A 95 10.58 17.70 -0.25
N LEU A 96 10.59 16.39 -0.52
CA LEU A 96 10.52 15.38 0.53
C LEU A 96 11.89 15.16 1.18
N ALA A 97 11.92 15.12 2.52
CA ALA A 97 13.16 14.92 3.26
C ALA A 97 13.83 13.57 2.94
N ILE A 98 15.17 13.53 2.96
CA ILE A 98 15.96 12.32 2.67
C ILE A 98 15.66 11.21 3.67
N TRP A 99 15.54 11.54 4.97
CA TRP A 99 15.19 10.56 6.01
C TRP A 99 13.82 9.93 5.77
N TYR A 100 12.85 10.70 5.25
CA TYR A 100 11.52 10.22 4.90
C TYR A 100 11.62 9.21 3.75
N ARG A 101 12.39 9.53 2.70
CA ARG A 101 12.64 8.57 1.59
C ARG A 101 13.29 7.28 2.07
N SER A 102 14.31 7.36 2.93
CA SER A 102 14.94 6.16 3.50
C SER A 102 13.96 5.31 4.32
N LEU A 103 13.07 5.95 5.08
CA LEU A 103 11.99 5.26 5.79
C LEU A 103 11.02 4.59 4.81
N ARG A 104 10.59 5.30 3.76
CA ARG A 104 9.67 4.78 2.73
C ARG A 104 10.23 3.57 2.01
N ILE A 105 11.51 3.56 1.65
CA ILE A 105 12.15 2.38 1.03
C ILE A 105 12.02 1.15 1.92
N ARG A 106 12.38 1.28 3.21
CA ARG A 106 12.33 0.15 4.16
C ARG A 106 10.89 -0.36 4.34
N LEU A 107 9.94 0.55 4.55
CA LEU A 107 8.54 0.18 4.76
C LEU A 107 7.93 -0.44 3.51
N THR A 108 8.15 0.16 2.33
CA THR A 108 7.65 -0.38 1.06
C THR A 108 8.27 -1.75 0.77
N ALA A 109 9.56 -1.96 1.01
CA ALA A 109 10.19 -3.28 0.84
C ALA A 109 9.53 -4.36 1.71
N ILE A 110 9.27 -4.06 2.99
CA ILE A 110 8.56 -4.96 3.90
C ILE A 110 7.14 -5.22 3.39
N THR A 111 6.40 -4.17 3.04
CA THR A 111 5.03 -4.26 2.51
C THR A 111 4.94 -5.13 1.27
N ILE A 112 5.87 -4.97 0.31
CA ILE A 112 5.91 -5.77 -0.92
C ILE A 112 6.27 -7.22 -0.61
N GLY A 113 7.25 -7.47 0.27
CA GLY A 113 7.57 -8.82 0.73
C GLY A 113 6.36 -9.54 1.33
N CYS A 114 5.58 -8.85 2.16
CA CYS A 114 4.36 -9.41 2.74
C CYS A 114 3.25 -9.64 1.71
N HIS A 115 3.09 -8.76 0.71
CA HIS A 115 2.15 -8.99 -0.40
C HIS A 115 2.52 -10.24 -1.19
N LEU A 116 3.79 -10.38 -1.56
CA LEU A 116 4.28 -11.55 -2.31
C LEU A 116 4.09 -12.84 -1.51
N MET A 117 4.34 -12.80 -0.20
CA MET A 117 4.12 -13.94 0.69
C MET A 117 2.64 -14.37 0.72
N ILE A 118 1.69 -13.42 0.86
CA ILE A 118 0.26 -13.76 0.86
C ILE A 118 -0.21 -14.24 -0.51
N ILE A 119 0.27 -13.63 -1.60
CA ILE A 119 -0.02 -14.10 -2.96
C ILE A 119 0.45 -15.55 -3.14
N TRP A 120 1.66 -15.86 -2.68
CA TRP A 120 2.20 -17.22 -2.72
C TRP A 120 1.34 -18.19 -1.90
N LEU A 121 0.92 -17.81 -0.68
CA LEU A 121 0.02 -18.62 0.14
C LEU A 121 -1.29 -18.94 -0.59
N ILE A 122 -1.95 -17.92 -1.17
CA ILE A 122 -3.19 -18.10 -1.94
C ILE A 122 -2.99 -19.08 -3.11
N CYS A 123 -1.90 -18.96 -3.86
CA CYS A 123 -1.62 -19.83 -4.98
C CYS A 123 -1.25 -21.26 -4.57
N SER A 124 -0.72 -21.47 -3.36
CA SER A 124 -0.34 -22.79 -2.85
C SER A 124 -1.51 -23.60 -2.28
N THR A 125 -2.60 -22.93 -1.90
CA THR A 125 -3.79 -23.55 -1.29
C THR A 125 -4.91 -23.87 -2.31
N ASN A 126 -4.74 -23.49 -3.57
CA ASN A 126 -5.64 -23.83 -4.69
C ASN A 126 -5.03 -24.94 -5.54
#